data_AF-A0A7V4LQZ2-F1
#
_entry.id   AF-A0A7V4LQZ2-F1
#
_cell.length_a   1.000
_cell.length_b   1.000
_cell.length_c   1.000
_cell.angle_alpha   90.00
_cell.angle_beta   90.00
_cell.angle_gamma   90.00
#
_symmetry.space_group_name_H-M   'P 1'
#
loop_
_entity.id
_entity.type
_entity.pdbx_description
1 polymer ?
#
loop_
_entity_poly.entity_id
_entity_poly.type
_entity_poly.pdbx_seq_one_letter_code
_entity_poly.pdbx_strand_id
1 'polypeptide(L)'
;RSAAELLLDAIRTVAAGETWFDPVLTAKVLHRELQATAGPENGARKLSERETQVLRLLAWGYANKELADKLGLSVKTVETYRQRIAEKLGLRGRVEMVQYARQQGWLETAP
;
A
#
# COMPACT_ATOMS: atom_id res chain seq x y z
N ARG A 1 -1.01 13.77 -32.38
CA ARG A 1 -2.47 14.02 -32.35
C ARG A 1 -2.71 15.32 -31.60
N SER A 2 -3.50 16.22 -32.17
CA SER A 2 -3.86 17.46 -31.50
C SER A 2 -4.99 17.22 -30.48
N ALA A 3 -5.11 18.09 -29.48
CA ALA A 3 -6.17 18.00 -28.46
C ALA A 3 -7.58 18.08 -29.07
N ALA A 4 -7.73 18.80 -30.19
CA ALA A 4 -9.00 18.92 -30.91
C ALA A 4 -9.44 17.61 -31.56
N GLU A 5 -8.50 16.84 -32.13
CA GLU A 5 -8.79 15.53 -32.72
C GLU A 5 -9.22 14.50 -31.67
N LEU A 6 -8.57 14.51 -30.49
CA LEU A 6 -8.93 13.62 -29.39
C LEU A 6 -10.33 13.91 -28.84
N LEU A 7 -10.69 15.19 -28.76
CA LEU A 7 -12.01 15.61 -28.29
C LEU A 7 -13.12 15.24 -29.28
N LEU A 8 -12.87 15.37 -30.58
CA LEU A 8 -13.80 14.93 -31.63
C LEU A 8 -14.00 13.41 -31.62
N ASP A 9 -12.92 12.65 -31.39
CA ASP A 9 -12.97 11.19 -31.29
C ASP A 9 -13.76 10.76 -30.04
N ALA A 10 -13.49 11.40 -28.89
CA ALA A 10 -14.22 11.17 -27.64
C ALA A 10 -15.74 11.38 -27.78
N ILE A 11 -16.15 12.48 -28.41
CA ILE A 11 -17.57 12.78 -28.63
C ILE A 11 -18.22 11.72 -29.51
N ARG A 12 -17.53 11.27 -30.58
CA ARG A 12 -18.06 10.26 -31.50
C ARG A 12 -18.21 8.89 -30.82
N THR A 13 -17.23 8.49 -30.00
CA THR A 13 -17.27 7.23 -29.25
C THR A 13 -18.41 7.22 -28.22
N VAL A 14 -18.59 8.30 -27.45
CA VAL A 14 -19.69 8.41 -26.49
C VAL A 14 -21.05 8.46 -27.21
N ALA A 15 -21.14 9.14 -28.35
CA ALA A 15 -22.36 9.17 -29.17
C ALA A 15 -22.71 7.81 -29.78
N ALA A 16 -21.72 6.93 -29.98
CA ALA A 16 -21.92 5.54 -30.39
C ALA A 16 -22.35 4.62 -29.22
N GLY A 17 -22.45 5.14 -28.00
CA GLY A 17 -22.78 4.37 -26.80
C GLY A 17 -21.59 3.61 -26.22
N GLU A 18 -20.38 3.87 -26.72
CA GLU A 18 -19.14 3.26 -26.25
C GLU A 18 -18.47 4.15 -25.19
N THR A 19 -17.83 3.51 -24.20
CA THR A 19 -17.11 4.22 -23.15
C THR A 19 -15.76 4.70 -23.68
N TRP A 20 -15.58 6.01 -23.81
CA TRP A 20 -14.29 6.59 -24.17
C TRP A 20 -13.44 6.83 -22.94
N PHE A 21 -12.24 6.25 -22.91
CA PHE A 21 -11.26 6.49 -21.87
C PHE A 21 -10.15 7.41 -22.40
N ASP A 22 -9.98 8.57 -21.76
CA ASP A 22 -8.91 9.49 -22.10
C ASP A 22 -7.54 8.79 -21.98
N PRO A 23 -6.67 8.79 -23.00
CA PRO A 23 -5.40 8.08 -22.95
C PRO A 23 -4.50 8.48 -21.78
N VAL A 24 -4.55 9.73 -21.32
CA VAL A 24 -3.78 10.23 -20.17
C VAL A 24 -4.40 9.75 -18.87
N LEU A 25 -5.73 9.71 -18.78
CA LEU A 25 -6.44 9.14 -17.64
C LEU A 25 -6.27 7.62 -17.57
N THR A 26 -6.35 6.91 -18.70
CA THR A 26 -6.10 5.48 -18.84
C THR A 26 -4.68 5.13 -18.42
N ALA A 27 -3.68 5.91 -18.84
CA ALA A 27 -2.30 5.68 -18.40
C ALA A 27 -2.15 5.85 -16.88
N LYS A 28 -2.82 6.84 -16.26
CA LYS A 28 -2.80 7.03 -14.81
C LYS A 28 -3.54 5.94 -14.05
N VAL A 29 -4.71 5.51 -14.55
CA VAL A 29 -5.52 4.44 -13.94
C VAL A 29 -4.82 3.09 -14.09
N LEU A 30 -4.31 2.77 -15.28
CA LEU A 30 -3.53 1.57 -15.54
C LEU A 30 -2.23 1.56 -14.76
N HIS A 31 -1.52 2.70 -14.65
CA HIS A 31 -0.34 2.78 -13.78
C HIS A 31 -0.70 2.52 -12.32
N ARG A 32 -1.85 3.02 -11.85
CA ARG A 32 -2.33 2.80 -10.49
C ARG A 32 -2.80 1.36 -10.23
N GLU A 33 -3.42 0.71 -11.22
CA GLU A 33 -3.79 -0.71 -11.17
C GLU A 33 -2.57 -1.64 -11.29
N LEU A 34 -1.60 -1.32 -12.15
CA LEU A 34 -0.34 -2.05 -12.23
C LEU A 34 0.49 -1.89 -10.94
N GLN A 35 0.42 -0.72 -10.28
CA GLN A 35 0.99 -0.52 -8.94
C GLN A 35 0.19 -1.21 -7.83
N ALA A 36 -1.08 -1.55 -8.05
CA ALA A 36 -1.92 -2.27 -7.10
C ALA A 36 -1.82 -3.80 -7.27
N THR A 37 -1.55 -4.27 -8.50
CA THR A 37 -1.39 -5.70 -8.85
C THR A 37 0.05 -6.16 -8.80
N ALA A 38 1.02 -5.26 -9.00
CA ALA A 38 2.35 -5.42 -8.46
C ALA A 38 2.27 -5.13 -6.95
N GLY A 39 2.11 -6.17 -6.13
CA GLY A 39 2.52 -6.09 -4.72
C GLY A 39 3.90 -5.42 -4.64
N PRO A 40 4.23 -4.69 -3.55
CA PRO A 40 5.31 -3.70 -3.54
C PRO A 40 6.68 -4.34 -3.86
N GLU A 41 7.02 -4.37 -5.14
CA GLU A 41 8.32 -4.77 -5.68
C GLU A 41 9.18 -3.51 -5.90
N ASN A 42 9.06 -2.52 -5.00
CA ASN A 42 9.78 -1.25 -5.09
C ASN A 42 10.90 -1.21 -4.04
N GLY A 43 11.93 -2.04 -4.21
CA GLY A 43 13.26 -1.89 -3.55
C GLY A 43 13.32 -1.85 -2.01
N ALA A 44 12.20 -1.91 -1.31
CA ALA A 44 12.13 -1.99 0.14
C ALA A 44 12.60 -3.38 0.51
N ARG A 45 13.70 -3.47 1.28
CA ARG A 45 14.21 -4.73 1.81
C ARG A 45 13.03 -5.50 2.41
N LYS A 46 12.68 -6.65 1.83
CA LYS A 46 11.56 -7.49 2.30
C LYS A 46 11.66 -7.63 3.82
N LEU A 47 10.57 -7.31 4.51
CA LEU A 47 10.50 -7.54 5.95
C LEU A 47 10.68 -9.05 6.20
N SER A 48 11.40 -9.38 7.26
CA SER A 48 11.40 -10.76 7.76
C SER A 48 10.00 -11.15 8.22
N GLU A 49 9.75 -12.45 8.32
CA GLU A 49 8.47 -12.97 8.81
C GLU A 49 8.11 -12.37 10.17
N ARG A 50 9.11 -12.25 11.07
CA ARG A 50 8.91 -11.67 12.40
C ARG A 50 8.59 -10.18 12.36
N GLU A 51 9.27 -9.41 11.52
CA GLU A 51 8.96 -7.99 11.31
C GLU A 51 7.57 -7.79 10.72
N THR A 52 7.15 -8.67 9.80
CA THR A 52 5.82 -8.66 9.20
C THR A 52 4.74 -8.94 10.25
N GLN A 53 4.97 -9.93 11.13
CA GLN A 53 4.09 -10.24 12.25
C GLN A 53 3.90 -9.04 13.18
N VAL A 54 5.00 -8.38 13.56
CA VAL A 54 4.98 -7.17 14.40
C VAL A 54 4.23 -6.03 13.72
N LEU A 55 4.52 -5.77 12.43
CA LEU A 55 3.88 -4.70 11.69
C LEU A 55 2.37 -4.94 11.53
N ARG A 56 1.95 -6.18 11.28
CA ARG A 56 0.55 -6.55 11.14
C ARG A 56 -0.20 -6.29 12.44
N LEU A 57 0.27 -6.82 13.58
CA LEU A 57 -0.36 -6.58 14.88
C LEU A 57 -0.39 -5.08 15.23
N LEU A 58 0.68 -4.34 14.96
CA LEU A 58 0.71 -2.89 15.19
C LEU A 58 -0.33 -2.15 14.34
N ALA A 59 -0.51 -2.57 13.09
CA ALA A 59 -1.50 -2.01 12.17
C ALA A 59 -2.95 -2.30 12.61
N TRP A 60 -3.18 -3.44 13.27
CA TRP A 60 -4.45 -3.80 13.91
C TRP A 60 -4.75 -3.03 15.20
N GLY A 61 -3.85 -2.16 15.64
CA GLY A 61 -4.09 -1.26 16.78
C GLY A 61 -3.50 -1.72 18.10
N TYR A 62 -2.89 -2.90 18.17
CA TYR A 62 -2.26 -3.40 19.40
C TYR A 62 -1.17 -2.46 19.92
N ALA A 63 -1.13 -2.27 21.24
CA ALA A 63 -0.08 -1.54 21.93
C ALA A 63 1.20 -2.38 22.04
N ASN A 64 2.36 -1.74 22.21
CA ASN A 64 3.65 -2.44 22.30
C ASN A 64 3.68 -3.52 23.41
N LYS A 65 2.96 -3.30 24.51
CA LYS A 65 2.81 -4.27 25.60
C LYS A 65 2.00 -5.49 25.19
N GLU A 66 0.87 -5.28 24.49
CA GLU A 66 0.03 -6.38 23.99
C GLU A 66 0.73 -7.19 22.89
N LEU A 67 1.50 -6.51 22.03
CA LEU A 67 2.38 -7.15 21.05
C LEU A 67 3.46 -8.01 21.72
N ALA A 68 4.09 -7.47 22.76
CA ALA A 68 5.09 -8.18 23.55
C ALA A 68 4.50 -9.46 24.16
N ASP A 69 3.33 -9.35 24.78
CA ASP A 69 2.63 -10.49 25.39
C ASP A 69 2.22 -11.54 24.34
N LYS A 70 1.65 -11.12 23.20
CA LYS A 70 1.23 -12.03 22.12
C LYS A 70 2.40 -12.75 21.43
N LEU A 71 3.53 -12.07 21.30
CA LEU A 71 4.69 -12.62 20.60
C LEU A 71 5.70 -13.30 21.54
N GLY A 72 5.49 -13.26 22.86
CA GLY A 72 6.45 -13.75 23.85
C GLY A 72 7.76 -12.97 23.84
N LEU A 73 7.70 -11.65 23.61
CA LEU A 73 8.84 -10.76 23.49
C LEU A 73 8.84 -9.72 24.62
N SER A 74 9.98 -9.07 24.86
CA SER A 74 9.98 -7.87 25.70
C SER A 74 9.44 -6.65 24.94
N VAL A 75 8.86 -5.69 25.65
CA VAL A 75 8.44 -4.40 25.06
C VAL A 75 9.58 -3.72 24.30
N LYS A 76 10.79 -3.74 24.87
CA LYS A 76 12.01 -3.19 24.25
C LYS A 76 12.37 -3.90 22.94
N THR A 77 12.12 -5.21 22.86
CA THR A 77 12.32 -5.98 21.62
C THR A 77 11.31 -5.57 20.55
N VAL A 78 10.04 -5.35 20.92
CA VAL A 78 9.01 -4.84 20.00
C VAL A 78 9.37 -3.44 19.48
N GLU A 79 9.86 -2.55 20.34
CA GLU A 79 10.35 -1.22 19.93
C GLU A 79 11.52 -1.32 18.95
N THR A 80 12.45 -2.24 19.20
CA THR A 80 13.57 -2.52 18.29
C THR A 80 13.07 -2.99 16.92
N TYR A 81 12.09 -3.91 16.87
CA TYR A 81 11.49 -4.33 15.61
C TYR A 81 10.81 -3.15 14.90
N ARG A 82 10.06 -2.33 15.63
CA ARG A 82 9.39 -1.14 15.06
C ARG A 82 10.39 -0.17 14.42
N GLN A 83 11.52 0.08 15.09
CA GLN A 83 12.58 0.92 14.56
C GLN A 83 13.20 0.31 13.29
N ARG A 84 13.52 -0.99 13.29
CA ARG A 84 14.06 -1.67 12.09
C ARG A 84 13.08 -1.65 10.92
N ILE A 85 11.79 -1.82 11.19
CA ILE A 85 10.73 -1.73 10.17
C ILE A 85 10.66 -0.31 9.61
N ALA A 86 10.67 0.70 10.48
CA ALA A 86 10.70 2.11 10.08
C ALA A 86 11.91 2.41 9.18
N GLU A 87 13.11 1.98 9.57
CA GLU A 87 14.33 2.17 8.80
C GLU A 87 14.30 1.42 7.45
N LYS A 88 13.82 0.17 7.43
CA LYS A 88 13.74 -0.66 6.20
C LYS A 88 12.72 -0.12 5.19
N LEU A 89 11.59 0.39 5.68
CA LEU A 89 10.49 0.86 4.85
C LEU A 89 10.50 2.39 4.65
N GLY A 90 11.45 3.11 5.26
CA GLY A 90 11.52 4.56 5.21
C GLY A 90 10.36 5.28 5.91
N LEU A 91 9.74 4.64 6.92
CA LEU A 91 8.56 5.14 7.61
C LEU A 91 8.95 5.94 8.85
N ARG A 92 8.24 7.05 9.09
CA ARG A 92 8.51 8.00 10.18
C ARG A 92 7.72 7.70 11.45
N GLY A 93 6.75 6.79 11.42
CA GLY A 93 5.96 6.48 12.61
C GLY A 93 4.83 5.48 12.42
N ARG A 94 4.05 5.32 13.50
CA ARG A 94 2.94 4.36 13.59
C ARG A 94 1.87 4.60 12.52
N VAL A 95 1.54 5.86 12.23
CA VAL A 95 0.53 6.21 11.22
C VAL A 95 0.96 5.72 9.84
N GLU A 96 2.22 5.94 9.46
CA GLU A 96 2.74 5.50 8.17
C GLU A 96 2.83 3.97 8.09
N MET A 97 3.14 3.29 9.19
CA MET A 97 3.09 1.83 9.31
C MET A 97 1.68 1.26 9.08
N VAL A 98 0.65 1.89 9.64
CA VAL A 98 -0.75 1.51 9.43
C VAL A 98 -1.15 1.73 7.97
N GLN A 99 -0.78 2.87 7.39
CA GLN A 99 -1.05 3.17 5.98
C GLN A 99 -0.35 2.18 5.04
N TYR A 100 0.89 1.81 5.34
CA TYR A 100 1.60 0.75 4.63
C TYR A 100 0.83 -0.58 4.69
N ALA A 101 0.44 -1.03 5.88
CA ALA A 101 -0.32 -2.27 6.04
C ALA A 101 -1.66 -2.25 5.31
N ARG A 102 -2.32 -1.09 5.24
CA ARG A 102 -3.54 -0.88 4.45
C ARG A 102 -3.28 -1.05 2.94
N GLN A 103 -2.20 -0.47 2.43
CA GLN A 103 -1.80 -0.62 1.01
C GLN A 103 -1.46 -2.08 0.68
N GLN A 104 -1.01 -2.85 1.66
CA GLN A 104 -0.75 -4.29 1.51
C GLN A 104 -2.00 -5.18 1.63
N GLY A 105 -3.18 -4.61 1.89
CA GLY A 105 -4.41 -5.39 2.11
C GLY A 105 -4.46 -6.16 3.43
N TRP A 106 -3.53 -5.93 4.37
CA TRP A 106 -3.48 -6.69 5.64
C TRP A 106 -4.57 -6.32 6.64
N LEU A 107 -5.32 -5.25 6.38
CA LEU A 107 -6.42 -4.76 7.22
C LEU A 107 -7.80 -5.29 6.74
N GLU A 108 -7.84 -6.12 5.70
CA GLU A 108 -9.09 -6.71 5.20
C GLU A 108 -9.52 -7.94 6.01
N THR A 109 -8.57 -8.61 6.69
CA THR A 109 -8.81 -9.80 7.52
C THR A 109 -8.06 -9.71 8.84
N ALA A 110 -8.82 -9.80 9.94
CA ALA A 110 -8.27 -9.83 11.30
C ALA A 110 -7.32 -11.03 11.47
N PRO A 111 -6.10 -10.82 12.03
CA PRO A 111 -5.11 -11.86 12.26
C PRO A 111 -5.42 -12.70 13.51
#